data_AF-A0A1F8LTL7-F1
#
_entry.id   AF-A0A1F8LTL7-F1
#
_cell.length_a   1.000
_cell.length_b   1.000
_cell.length_c   1.000
_cell.angle_alpha   90.00
_cell.angle_beta   90.00
_cell.angle_gamma   90.00
#
_symmetry.space_group_name_H-M   'P 1'
#
loop_
_entity.id
_entity.type
_entity.pdbx_description
1 polymer ?
#
loop_
_entity_poly.entity_id
_entity_poly.type
_entity_poly.pdbx_seq_one_letter_code
_entity_poly.pdbx_strand_id
1 'polypeptide(L)'
;MHRTFYEGKVCANQQCRGIVTPFIVIPHEKYGKKINSLWNVAKDHLKEANKVTVIGYSFPEYDKDVIKLFRDSLDANVCLEVVDKCRDGQKKEQTEYFRKKYRDLFPDIKRSIQVALDGFSGYLDVQGNQADNRMICN
;
A
#
# COMPACT_ATOMS: atom_id res chain seq x y z
N MET A 1 13.70 29.01 -10.24
CA MET A 1 13.42 28.35 -8.94
C MET A 1 11.96 28.66 -8.58
N HIS A 2 11.00 27.81 -8.97
CA HIS A 2 9.59 28.04 -8.65
C HIS A 2 9.25 27.26 -7.37
N ARG A 3 9.19 27.97 -6.23
CA ARG A 3 8.49 27.48 -5.04
C ARG A 3 7.03 27.90 -5.18
N THR A 4 6.16 26.98 -5.57
CA THR A 4 4.71 27.14 -5.40
C THR A 4 4.42 27.01 -3.90
N PHE A 5 4.31 28.14 -3.20
CA PHE A 5 3.69 28.14 -1.88
C PHE A 5 2.20 27.85 -2.08
N TYR A 6 1.70 26.75 -1.54
CA TYR A 6 0.26 26.51 -1.50
C TYR A 6 -0.35 27.49 -0.48
N GLU A 7 -1.12 28.46 -0.96
CA GLU A 7 -1.92 29.31 -0.09
C GLU A 7 -3.08 28.49 0.48
N GLY A 8 -3.13 28.37 1.81
CA GLY A 8 -4.16 27.57 2.49
C GLY A 8 -5.57 28.09 2.24
N LYS A 9 -6.57 27.21 2.26
CA LYS A 9 -7.98 27.56 2.09
C LYS A 9 -8.66 27.78 3.43
N VAL A 10 -9.60 28.72 3.52
CA VAL A 10 -10.41 28.87 4.73
C VAL A 10 -11.20 27.57 4.97
N CYS A 11 -11.23 27.12 6.22
CA CYS A 11 -11.99 25.93 6.60
C CYS A 11 -13.47 26.10 6.26
N ALA A 12 -14.07 25.06 5.67
CA ALA A 12 -15.46 25.10 5.23
C ALA A 12 -16.47 25.15 6.39
N ASN A 13 -16.04 24.80 7.60
CA ASN A 13 -16.87 24.94 8.79
C ASN A 13 -16.95 26.42 9.19
N GLN A 14 -18.13 27.04 9.10
CA GLN A 14 -18.35 28.46 9.36
C GLN A 14 -17.97 28.92 10.79
N GLN A 15 -17.96 28.00 11.76
CA GLN A 15 -17.52 28.26 13.13
C GLN A 15 -15.99 28.20 13.26
N CYS A 16 -15.31 27.51 12.35
CA CYS A 16 -13.86 27.40 12.29
C CYS A 16 -13.35 28.32 11.17
N ARG A 17 -12.97 29.56 11.48
CA ARG A 17 -12.40 30.51 10.49
C ARG A 17 -10.91 30.28 10.22
N GLY A 18 -10.41 29.08 10.51
CA GLY A 18 -8.99 28.74 10.36
C GLY A 18 -8.57 28.58 8.90
N ILE A 19 -7.28 28.74 8.62
CA ILE A 19 -6.67 28.46 7.32
C ILE A 19 -6.22 26.99 7.32
N VAL A 20 -6.72 26.21 6.37
CA VAL A 20 -6.38 24.81 6.13
C VAL A 20 -5.25 24.75 5.10
N THR A 21 -4.12 24.19 5.51
CA THR A 21 -3.00 23.91 4.62
C THR A 21 -2.94 22.40 4.33
N PRO A 22 -2.54 22.00 3.10
CA PRO A 22 -2.31 20.60 2.78
C PRO A 22 -1.27 20.02 3.71
N PHE A 23 -1.58 18.87 4.32
CA PHE A 23 -0.62 18.11 5.10
C PHE A 23 0.04 17.07 4.18
N ILE A 24 1.18 17.44 3.61
CA ILE A 24 2.01 16.53 2.81
C ILE A 24 3.18 16.10 3.66
N VAL A 25 3.31 14.80 3.90
CA VAL A 25 4.50 14.25 4.56
C VAL A 25 5.60 14.17 3.52
N ILE A 26 6.58 15.06 3.63
CA ILE A 26 7.78 15.02 2.80
C ILE A 26 8.79 14.08 3.47
N PRO A 27 9.28 13.04 2.78
CA PRO A 27 10.27 12.13 3.33
C PRO A 27 11.55 12.93 3.59
N HIS A 28 11.93 13.06 4.88
CA HIS A 28 13.21 13.52 5.46
C HIS A 28 13.07 14.45 6.67
N GLU A 29 11.88 14.98 6.97
CA GLU A 29 11.75 15.94 8.07
C GLU A 29 10.95 15.40 9.26
N LYS A 30 11.44 15.71 10.47
CA LYS A 30 10.84 16.11 11.77
C LYS A 30 9.40 15.66 12.16
N TYR A 31 8.55 15.32 11.21
CA TYR A 31 7.16 14.91 11.32
C TYR A 31 6.96 13.42 11.56
N GLY A 32 8.03 12.59 11.53
CA GLY A 32 7.94 11.16 11.89
C GLY A 32 7.18 10.95 13.20
N LYS A 33 7.47 11.77 14.22
CA LYS A 33 6.76 11.72 15.51
C LYS A 33 5.25 11.99 15.42
N LYS A 34 4.79 12.86 14.50
CA LYS A 34 3.37 13.19 14.35
C LYS A 34 2.57 12.09 13.66
N ILE A 35 3.24 11.28 12.82
CA ILE A 35 2.60 10.17 12.11
C ILE A 35 2.91 8.80 12.75
N ASN A 36 3.73 8.74 13.81
CA ASN A 36 4.05 7.50 14.52
C ASN A 36 2.80 6.75 15.01
N SER A 37 1.76 7.46 15.45
CA SER A 37 0.49 6.81 15.82
C SER A 37 -0.14 6.09 14.63
N LEU A 38 -0.12 6.70 13.43
CA LEU A 38 -0.62 6.08 12.21
C LEU A 38 0.24 4.88 11.79
N TRP A 39 1.57 4.96 11.95
CA TRP A 39 2.47 3.83 11.71
C TRP A 39 2.21 2.66 12.65
N ASN A 40 1.95 2.93 13.93
CA ASN A 40 1.61 1.89 14.91
C ASN A 40 0.27 1.23 14.57
N VAL A 41 -0.75 2.01 14.21
CA VAL A 41 -2.04 1.46 13.78
C VAL A 41 -1.88 0.61 12.52
N ALA A 42 -1.10 1.06 11.54
CA ALA A 42 -0.81 0.27 10.33
C ALA A 42 -0.07 -1.03 10.68
N LYS A 43 0.90 -0.98 11.61
CA LYS A 43 1.63 -2.15 12.10
C LYS A 43 0.69 -3.18 12.75
N ASP A 44 -0.21 -2.73 13.61
CA ASP A 44 -1.14 -3.60 14.31
C ASP A 44 -2.10 -4.28 13.31
N HIS A 45 -2.64 -3.53 12.35
CA HIS A 45 -3.46 -4.10 11.29
C HIS A 45 -2.70 -5.10 10.40
N LEU A 46 -1.43 -4.84 10.07
CA LEU A 46 -0.63 -5.77 9.28
C LEU A 46 -0.36 -7.09 10.03
N LYS A 47 -0.17 -7.04 11.34
CA LYS A 47 0.05 -8.23 12.18
C LYS A 47 -1.19 -9.11 12.30
N GLU A 48 -2.36 -8.49 12.36
CA GLU A 48 -3.65 -9.19 12.49
C GLU A 48 -4.20 -9.67 11.13
N ALA A 49 -3.62 -9.20 10.02
CA ALA A 49 -4.12 -9.48 8.69
C ALA A 49 -3.84 -10.93 8.26
N ASN A 50 -4.90 -11.62 7.84
CA ASN A 50 -4.79 -12.92 7.18
C ASN A 50 -4.50 -12.79 5.68
N LYS A 51 -4.83 -11.63 5.09
CA LYS A 51 -4.57 -11.26 3.70
C LYS A 51 -4.15 -9.80 3.62
N VAL A 52 -3.12 -9.51 2.82
CA VAL A 52 -2.69 -8.16 2.48
C VAL A 52 -2.67 -8.01 0.97
N THR A 53 -3.33 -6.98 0.47
CA THR A 53 -3.33 -6.63 -0.95
C THR A 53 -2.58 -5.34 -1.17
N VAL A 54 -1.54 -5.39 -2.00
CA VAL A 54 -0.77 -4.22 -2.42
C VAL A 54 -1.22 -3.81 -3.81
N ILE A 55 -1.68 -2.57 -3.95
CA ILE A 55 -2.27 -2.08 -5.19
C ILE A 55 -1.42 -0.94 -5.75
N GLY A 56 -0.89 -1.11 -6.95
CA GLY A 56 -0.21 -0.06 -7.72
C GLY A 56 1.05 0.50 -7.05
N TYR A 57 1.61 -0.21 -6.07
CA TYR A 57 2.75 0.25 -5.30
C TYR A 57 3.97 -0.63 -5.55
N SER A 58 5.08 0.03 -5.86
CA SER A 58 6.27 -0.63 -6.40
C SER A 58 7.34 -0.93 -5.34
N PHE A 59 7.17 -0.56 -4.07
CA PHE A 59 8.22 -0.65 -3.03
C PHE A 59 9.60 -0.19 -3.56
N PRO A 60 9.75 1.09 -3.94
CA PRO A 60 11.05 1.59 -4.39
C PRO A 60 12.07 1.51 -3.25
N GLU A 61 13.34 1.27 -3.57
CA GLU A 61 14.41 0.99 -2.59
C GLU A 61 14.64 2.12 -1.57
N TYR A 62 14.28 3.36 -1.93
CA TYR A 62 14.38 4.51 -1.04
C TYR A 62 13.27 4.56 0.03
N ASP A 63 12.18 3.81 -0.12
CA ASP A 63 11.05 3.81 0.82
C ASP A 63 11.28 2.82 1.97
N LYS A 64 12.40 3.02 2.67
CA LYS A 64 12.94 2.10 3.68
C LYS A 64 11.98 1.89 4.85
N ASP A 65 11.26 2.93 5.26
CA ASP A 65 10.35 2.86 6.41
C ASP A 65 9.10 2.04 6.09
N VAL A 66 8.53 2.18 4.88
CA VAL A 66 7.41 1.33 4.42
C VAL A 66 7.87 -0.13 4.28
N ILE A 67 9.02 -0.36 3.63
CA ILE A 67 9.57 -1.72 3.48
C ILE A 67 9.79 -2.37 4.84
N LYS A 68 10.38 -1.61 5.79
CA LYS A 68 10.60 -2.07 7.16
C LYS A 68 9.30 -2.35 7.89
N LEU A 69 8.28 -1.48 7.78
CA LEU A 69 6.97 -1.71 8.38
C LEU A 69 6.42 -3.07 7.95
N PHE A 70 6.39 -3.35 6.64
CA PHE A 70 5.85 -4.61 6.13
C PHE A 70 6.67 -5.80 6.61
N ARG A 71 8.01 -5.73 6.50
CA ARG A 71 8.91 -6.81 6.92
C ARG A 71 8.75 -7.14 8.41
N ASP A 72 8.65 -6.13 9.27
CA ASP A 72 8.58 -6.32 10.73
C ASP A 72 7.17 -6.71 11.22
N SER A 73 6.16 -6.71 10.34
CA SER A 73 4.75 -6.83 10.74
C SER A 73 4.00 -7.98 10.06
N LEU A 74 4.42 -8.43 8.88
CA LEU A 74 3.75 -9.53 8.18
C LEU A 74 4.08 -10.88 8.82
N ASP A 75 3.04 -11.65 9.14
CA ASP A 75 3.18 -13.05 9.57
C ASP A 75 3.58 -13.95 8.39
N ALA A 76 4.29 -15.04 8.68
CA ALA A 76 4.72 -16.00 7.68
C ALA A 76 3.55 -16.66 6.90
N ASN A 77 2.36 -16.71 7.50
CA ASN A 77 1.17 -17.33 6.92
C ASN A 77 0.21 -16.33 6.27
N VAL A 78 0.58 -15.05 6.18
CA VAL A 78 -0.24 -14.05 5.49
C VAL A 78 -0.39 -14.41 4.00
N CYS A 79 -1.58 -14.23 3.45
CA CYS A 79 -1.77 -14.26 2.00
C CYS A 79 -1.41 -12.89 1.42
N LEU A 80 -0.36 -12.83 0.58
CA LEU A 80 0.01 -11.59 -0.10
C LEU A 80 -0.50 -11.58 -1.54
N GLU A 81 -1.20 -10.53 -1.89
CA GLU A 81 -1.72 -10.27 -3.23
C GLU A 81 -1.15 -8.96 -3.78
N VAL A 82 -0.70 -8.97 -5.02
CA VAL A 82 -0.15 -7.79 -5.71
C VAL A 82 -1.06 -7.48 -6.90
N VAL A 83 -1.58 -6.27 -6.94
CA VAL A 83 -2.44 -5.76 -8.01
C VAL A 83 -1.70 -4.67 -8.75
N ASP A 84 -1.49 -4.85 -10.04
CA ASP A 84 -0.93 -3.82 -10.92
C ASP A 84 -1.60 -3.89 -12.30
N LYS A 85 -1.26 -2.98 -13.20
CA LYS A 85 -1.68 -3.02 -14.59
C LYS A 85 -0.66 -3.82 -15.40
N CYS A 86 -1.17 -4.71 -16.26
CA CYS A 86 -0.34 -5.35 -17.28
C CYS A 86 0.31 -4.28 -18.17
N ARG A 87 1.64 -4.37 -18.32
CA ARG A 87 2.40 -3.56 -19.29
C ARG A 87 2.75 -4.41 -20.50
N ASP A 88 2.62 -3.82 -21.68
CA ASP A 88 3.16 -4.36 -22.94
C ASP A 88 2.71 -5.78 -23.31
N GLY A 89 1.57 -6.24 -22.76
CA GLY A 89 1.01 -7.58 -23.01
C GLY A 89 1.77 -8.74 -22.36
N GLN A 90 2.87 -8.49 -21.63
CA GLN A 90 3.76 -9.51 -21.06
C GLN A 90 3.31 -9.96 -19.66
N LYS A 91 2.11 -10.55 -19.58
CA LYS A 91 1.50 -10.94 -18.30
C LYS A 91 2.35 -11.93 -17.50
N LYS A 92 2.97 -12.90 -18.18
CA LYS A 92 3.68 -13.99 -17.51
C LYS A 92 4.98 -13.49 -16.88
N GLU A 93 5.78 -12.77 -17.66
CA GLU A 93 7.05 -12.19 -17.25
C GLU A 93 6.83 -11.20 -16.09
N GLN A 94 5.80 -10.35 -16.19
CA GLN A 94 5.46 -9.39 -15.13
C GLN A 94 4.99 -10.09 -13.85
N THR A 95 4.23 -11.18 -13.97
CA THR A 95 3.83 -12.00 -12.82
C THR A 95 5.03 -12.62 -12.11
N GLU A 96 5.95 -13.21 -12.86
CA GLU A 96 7.18 -13.80 -12.32
C GLU A 96 8.08 -12.74 -11.67
N TYR A 97 8.21 -11.57 -12.31
CA TYR A 97 8.92 -10.42 -11.75
C TYR A 97 8.37 -10.02 -10.39
N PHE A 98 7.06 -9.82 -10.26
CA PHE A 98 6.47 -9.42 -8.98
C PHE A 98 6.62 -10.50 -7.90
N ARG A 99 6.38 -11.77 -8.25
CA ARG A 99 6.58 -12.88 -7.30
C ARG A 99 8.00 -12.92 -6.77
N LYS A 100 9.00 -12.79 -7.65
CA LYS A 100 10.41 -12.76 -7.25
C LYS A 100 10.69 -11.56 -6.36
N LYS A 101 10.35 -10.35 -6.82
CA LYS A 101 10.60 -9.10 -6.09
C LYS A 101 10.00 -9.10 -4.68
N TYR A 102 8.74 -9.49 -4.55
CA TYR A 102 8.07 -9.50 -3.26
C TYR A 102 8.58 -10.60 -2.33
N ARG A 103 9.02 -11.75 -2.88
CA ARG A 103 9.70 -12.79 -2.10
C ARG A 103 11.07 -12.31 -1.59
N ASP A 104 11.81 -11.56 -2.41
CA ASP A 104 13.10 -10.99 -2.00
C ASP A 104 12.91 -9.90 -0.91
N LEU A 105 11.82 -9.13 -0.98
CA LEU A 105 11.50 -8.11 0.02
C LEU A 105 11.00 -8.71 1.35
N PHE A 106 10.19 -9.77 1.26
CA PHE A 106 9.48 -10.41 2.37
C PHE A 106 9.73 -11.94 2.39
N PRO A 107 10.95 -12.38 2.70
CA PRO A 107 11.36 -13.78 2.60
C PRO A 107 10.64 -14.71 3.60
N ASP A 108 10.10 -14.16 4.68
CA ASP A 108 9.43 -14.93 5.73
C ASP A 108 8.03 -15.41 5.34
N ILE A 109 7.44 -14.84 4.28
CA ILE A 109 6.13 -15.26 3.76
C ILE A 109 6.27 -16.63 3.11
N LYS A 110 5.64 -17.64 3.72
CA LYS A 110 5.67 -19.03 3.25
C LYS A 110 4.57 -19.33 2.24
N ARG A 111 3.48 -18.58 2.26
CA ARG A 111 2.35 -18.75 1.34
C ARG A 111 2.69 -18.26 -0.07
N SER A 112 1.88 -18.70 -1.03
CA SER A 112 2.00 -18.23 -2.41
C SER A 112 1.66 -16.73 -2.51
N ILE A 113 2.43 -16.02 -3.34
CA ILE A 113 2.16 -14.61 -3.67
C ILE A 113 1.28 -14.60 -4.92
N GLN A 114 0.07 -14.06 -4.75
CA GLN A 114 -0.89 -13.90 -5.84
C GLN A 114 -0.61 -12.59 -6.58
N VAL A 115 -0.79 -12.59 -7.90
CA VAL A 115 -0.57 -11.41 -8.74
C VAL A 115 -1.76 -11.27 -9.68
N ALA A 116 -2.40 -10.10 -9.64
CA ALA A 116 -3.48 -9.70 -10.53
C ALA A 116 -2.99 -8.52 -11.40
N LEU A 117 -3.12 -8.65 -12.72
CA LEU A 117 -2.61 -7.69 -13.72
C LEU A 117 -3.72 -6.99 -14.52
N ASP A 118 -4.94 -7.03 -14.00
CA ASP A 118 -6.15 -6.38 -14.51
C ASP A 118 -6.27 -4.91 -14.10
N GLY A 119 -5.37 -4.45 -13.21
CA GLY A 119 -5.37 -3.09 -12.69
C GLY A 119 -6.41 -2.87 -11.59
N PHE A 120 -6.36 -1.67 -10.99
CA PHE A 120 -7.21 -1.36 -9.83
C PHE A 120 -8.71 -1.49 -10.10
N SER A 121 -9.18 -1.00 -11.25
CA SER A 121 -10.60 -1.09 -11.60
C SER A 121 -11.06 -2.54 -11.77
N GLY A 122 -10.31 -3.36 -12.52
CA GLY A 122 -10.63 -4.79 -12.68
C GLY A 122 -10.65 -5.52 -11.34
N TYR A 123 -9.70 -5.22 -10.46
CA TYR A 123 -9.66 -5.78 -9.13
C TYR A 123 -10.91 -5.45 -8.30
N LEU A 124 -11.36 -4.19 -8.30
CA LEU A 124 -12.57 -3.79 -7.59
C LEU A 124 -13.83 -4.44 -8.17
N ASP A 125 -13.92 -4.56 -9.49
CA ASP A 125 -15.07 -5.20 -10.16
C ASP A 125 -15.17 -6.69 -9.79
N VAL A 126 -14.04 -7.38 -9.64
CA VAL A 126 -14.01 -8.78 -9.18
C VAL A 126 -14.39 -8.89 -7.71
N GLN A 127 -13.90 -8.00 -6.83
CA GLN A 127 -14.24 -8.03 -5.41
C GLN A 127 -15.72 -7.69 -5.16
N GLY A 128 -16.30 -6.76 -5.93
CA GLY A 128 -17.72 -6.43 -5.88
C GLY A 128 -18.63 -7.62 -6.21
N ASN A 129 -18.14 -8.54 -7.06
CA ASN A 129 -18.85 -9.76 -7.43
C ASN A 129 -18.54 -10.97 -6.52
N GLN A 130 -17.45 -10.93 -5.75
CA GLN A 130 -17.02 -12.00 -4.84
C GLN A 130 -17.44 -11.80 -3.38
N ALA A 131 -18.05 -10.68 -3.04
CA ALA A 131 -18.69 -10.49 -1.73
C ALA A 131 -19.75 -11.57 -1.42
N ASP A 132 -20.24 -12.30 -2.44
CA ASP A 132 -21.15 -13.44 -2.30
C ASP A 132 -20.45 -14.82 -2.13
N ASN A 133 -19.14 -14.94 -2.30
CA ASN A 133 -18.43 -16.22 -2.15
C ASN A 133 -17.09 -16.04 -1.46
N ARG A 134 -17.06 -16.37 -0.15
CA ARG A 134 -15.86 -16.41 0.70
C ARG A 134 -14.72 -17.16 0.03
N MET A 135 -13.59 -16.48 -0.17
CA MET A 135 -12.41 -17.07 -0.81
C MET A 135 -11.46 -17.68 0.24
N ILE A 136 -11.24 -18.98 0.11
CA ILE A 136 -10.24 -19.78 0.83
C ILE A 136 -8.91 -19.63 0.08
N CYS A 137 -7.86 -19.21 0.78
CA CYS A 137 -6.49 -19.35 0.29
C CYS A 137 -6.04 -20.79 0.52
N ASN A 138 -5.94 -21.59 -0.55
CA ASN A 138 -5.30 -22.91 -0.53
C ASN A 138 -3.78 -22.77 -0.55
#